data_AF-A0A6B9FX62-F1
#
_entry.id   AF-A0A6B9FX62-F1
#
_cell.length_a   1.000
_cell.length_b   1.000
_cell.length_c   1.000
_cell.angle_alpha   90.00
_cell.angle_beta   90.00
_cell.angle_gamma   90.00
#
_symmetry.space_group_name_H-M   'P 1'
#
loop_
_entity.id
_entity.type
_entity.pdbx_description
1 polymer ?
#
loop_
_entity_poly.entity_id
_entity_poly.type
_entity_poly.pdbx_seq_one_letter_code
_entity_poly.pdbx_strand_id
1 'polypeptide(L)'
;MSHITNGRSSQILALRTDINTLQDELGFAKGTVPAMDRCFDKRESLTGTCQKHGEFEQLRIWTEYGGRVAEKFSRCPHCIAAELDAAKTSLRELQVNGLMEKANIPDRFAGCSFDNYEAVNKSACHNLGILRDYADAWQQMFKAGTSLILSGKPGTGKNHLAVALAKSVIEQHQASVLLTSVMRIIRAVRRTWEKGSEYSEEDVIELYTGMDLLIIDEVGIQYGSESEMIILFDIMNTRYERMLPTVLISNLAPGEISQVIGDRLTDRMVEGGGATLVFDWNSYRSTKGAQAV
;
A
#
# COMPACT_ATOMS: atom_id res chain seq x y z
N MET A 1 7.28 20.61 -0.39
CA MET A 1 6.96 19.18 -0.61
C MET A 1 7.44 18.68 -1.98
N SER A 2 7.46 19.48 -3.04
CA SER A 2 7.89 19.10 -4.40
C SER A 2 9.37 18.69 -4.56
N HIS A 3 10.30 19.25 -3.78
CA HIS A 3 11.72 18.90 -3.88
C HIS A 3 12.06 17.53 -3.26
N ILE A 4 11.34 17.10 -2.22
CA ILE A 4 11.56 15.80 -1.55
C ILE A 4 10.97 14.66 -2.39
N THR A 5 9.80 14.89 -3.02
CA THR A 5 9.18 13.91 -3.91
C THR A 5 10.01 13.67 -5.18
N ASN A 6 10.69 14.70 -5.69
CA ASN A 6 11.57 14.58 -6.86
C ASN A 6 12.83 13.74 -6.56
N GLY A 7 13.44 13.94 -5.38
CA GLY A 7 14.61 13.17 -4.95
C GLY A 7 14.32 11.68 -4.68
N ARG A 8 13.17 11.37 -4.09
CA ARG A 8 12.78 9.97 -3.86
C ARG A 8 12.45 9.25 -5.17
N SER A 9 11.78 9.93 -6.09
CA SER A 9 11.40 9.34 -7.37
C SER A 9 12.63 9.02 -8.23
N SER A 10 13.65 9.90 -8.23
CA SER A 10 14.92 9.62 -8.92
C SER A 10 15.70 8.48 -8.24
N GLN A 11 15.70 8.41 -6.90
CA GLN A 11 16.34 7.32 -6.17
C GLN A 11 15.68 5.95 -6.46
N ILE A 12 14.34 5.91 -6.51
CA ILE A 12 13.60 4.71 -6.92
C ILE A 12 13.97 4.29 -8.35
N LEU A 13 14.09 5.24 -9.27
CA LEU A 13 14.47 4.97 -10.66
C LEU A 13 15.90 4.41 -10.76
N ALA A 14 16.83 4.98 -10.00
CA ALA A 14 18.21 4.49 -9.92
C ALA A 14 18.25 3.03 -9.42
N LEU A 15 17.62 2.74 -8.28
CA LEU A 15 17.58 1.38 -7.73
C LEU A 15 16.92 0.37 -8.67
N ARG A 16 15.86 0.76 -9.39
CA ARG A 16 15.24 -0.11 -10.41
C ARG A 16 16.21 -0.42 -11.55
N THR A 17 16.98 0.58 -11.99
CA THR A 17 18.00 0.41 -13.02
C THR A 17 19.09 -0.53 -12.53
N ASP A 18 19.59 -0.32 -11.32
CA ASP A 18 20.62 -1.17 -10.69
C ASP A 18 20.14 -2.62 -10.53
N ILE A 19 18.89 -2.83 -10.10
CA ILE A 19 18.27 -4.16 -9.99
C ILE A 19 18.24 -4.87 -11.35
N ASN A 20 17.85 -4.17 -12.41
CA ASN A 20 17.81 -4.75 -13.76
C ASN A 20 19.22 -5.13 -14.22
N THR A 21 20.22 -4.26 -14.01
CA THR A 21 21.62 -4.57 -14.33
C THR A 21 22.14 -5.77 -13.55
N LEU A 22 21.87 -5.86 -12.25
CA LEU A 22 22.25 -7.02 -11.42
C LEU A 22 21.55 -8.31 -11.87
N GLN A 23 20.30 -8.23 -12.33
CA GLN A 23 19.59 -9.39 -12.90
C GLN A 23 20.23 -9.88 -14.20
N ASP A 24 20.60 -8.96 -15.09
CA ASP A 24 21.29 -9.29 -16.34
C ASP A 24 22.67 -9.92 -16.06
N GLU A 25 23.42 -9.38 -15.11
CA GLU A 25 24.69 -9.94 -14.68
C GLU A 25 24.55 -11.31 -14.01
N LEU A 26 23.51 -11.52 -13.21
CA LEU A 26 23.20 -12.83 -12.63
C LEU A 26 22.82 -13.83 -13.73
N GLY A 27 22.07 -13.39 -14.74
CA GLY A 27 21.77 -14.17 -15.94
C GLY A 27 23.05 -14.59 -16.67
N PHE A 28 23.97 -13.64 -16.87
CA PHE A 28 25.29 -13.89 -17.46
C PHE A 28 26.11 -14.90 -16.64
N ALA A 29 26.16 -14.74 -15.32
CA ALA A 29 26.85 -15.66 -14.44
C ALA A 29 26.25 -17.07 -14.41
N LYS A 30 24.98 -17.23 -14.83
CA LYS A 30 24.29 -18.52 -14.96
C LYS A 30 24.31 -19.10 -16.38
N GLY A 31 25.02 -18.48 -17.32
CA GLY A 31 25.19 -19.01 -18.69
C GLY A 31 24.39 -18.29 -19.78
N THR A 32 23.57 -17.30 -19.45
CA THR A 32 22.77 -16.53 -20.42
C THR A 32 23.57 -15.34 -20.93
N VAL A 33 23.99 -15.36 -22.20
CA VAL A 33 24.71 -14.21 -22.79
C VAL A 33 23.72 -13.10 -23.15
N PRO A 34 23.87 -11.88 -22.60
CA PRO A 34 23.02 -10.75 -22.94
C PRO A 34 23.06 -10.41 -24.43
N ALA A 35 21.98 -9.82 -24.97
CA ALA A 35 21.92 -9.46 -26.39
C ALA A 35 23.03 -8.50 -26.82
N MET A 36 23.42 -7.57 -25.94
CA MET A 36 24.51 -6.63 -26.18
C MET A 36 25.89 -7.30 -26.26
N ASP A 37 26.03 -8.48 -25.66
CA ASP A 37 27.27 -9.26 -25.60
C ASP A 37 27.32 -10.33 -26.70
N ARG A 38 26.39 -10.34 -27.67
CA ARG A 38 26.39 -11.31 -28.77
C ARG A 38 27.55 -11.14 -29.77
N CYS A 39 28.26 -10.02 -29.71
CA CYS A 39 29.50 -9.85 -30.46
C CYS A 39 30.63 -10.75 -29.94
N PHE A 40 30.50 -11.30 -28.72
CA PHE A 40 31.36 -12.36 -28.20
C PHE A 40 30.90 -13.71 -28.74
N ASP A 41 31.63 -14.25 -29.71
CA ASP A 41 31.32 -15.48 -30.44
C ASP A 41 31.87 -16.74 -29.74
N LYS A 42 32.79 -16.58 -28.80
CA LYS A 42 33.41 -17.68 -28.04
C LYS A 42 33.03 -17.61 -26.55
N ARG A 43 32.84 -18.78 -25.93
CA ARG A 43 32.51 -18.91 -24.50
C ARG A 43 33.17 -20.14 -23.87
N GLU A 44 33.52 -20.03 -22.59
CA GLU A 44 34.16 -21.07 -21.79
C GLU A 44 33.77 -20.94 -20.31
N SER A 45 33.56 -22.06 -19.63
CA SER A 45 33.38 -22.10 -18.17
C SER A 45 34.72 -22.42 -17.50
N LEU A 46 35.14 -21.57 -16.57
CA LEU A 46 36.36 -21.68 -15.79
C LEU A 46 36.02 -21.77 -14.31
N THR A 47 36.94 -22.25 -13.48
CA THR A 47 36.79 -22.16 -12.01
C THR A 47 37.32 -20.80 -11.54
N GLY A 48 36.41 -19.95 -11.07
CA GLY A 48 36.74 -18.69 -10.41
C GLY A 48 36.83 -18.84 -8.90
N THR A 49 37.50 -17.91 -8.22
CA THR A 49 37.56 -17.85 -6.75
C THR A 49 36.96 -16.56 -6.23
N CYS A 50 36.05 -16.68 -5.26
CA CYS A 50 35.41 -15.57 -4.58
C CYS A 50 35.87 -15.51 -3.13
N GLN A 51 36.28 -14.33 -2.67
CA GLN A 51 36.73 -14.12 -1.28
C GLN A 51 35.66 -14.47 -0.23
N LYS A 52 34.37 -14.34 -0.57
CA LYS A 52 33.25 -14.59 0.35
C LYS A 52 32.65 -15.99 0.23
N HIS A 53 32.66 -16.57 -0.98
CA HIS A 53 31.89 -17.78 -1.30
C HIS A 53 32.75 -18.95 -1.78
N GLY A 54 34.07 -18.81 -1.84
CA GLY A 54 34.98 -19.86 -2.30
C GLY A 54 34.96 -20.03 -3.81
N GLU A 55 35.16 -21.27 -4.27
CA GLU A 55 35.19 -21.60 -5.70
C GLU A 55 33.79 -21.53 -6.33
N PHE A 56 33.71 -20.98 -7.54
CA PHE A 56 32.47 -20.88 -8.31
C PHE A 56 32.72 -21.06 -9.80
N GLU A 57 31.68 -21.44 -10.55
CA GLU A 57 31.74 -21.50 -12.01
C GLU A 57 31.73 -20.08 -12.59
N GLN A 58 32.83 -19.70 -13.23
CA GLN A 58 33.03 -18.40 -13.85
C GLN A 58 32.93 -18.54 -15.36
N LEU A 59 31.97 -17.84 -15.96
CA LEU A 59 31.79 -17.80 -17.40
C LEU A 59 32.73 -16.75 -18.00
N ARG A 60 33.47 -17.14 -19.02
CA ARG A 60 34.28 -16.26 -19.86
C ARG A 60 33.66 -16.21 -21.25
N ILE A 61 33.45 -15.01 -21.78
CA ILE A 61 33.11 -14.79 -23.19
C ILE A 61 34.15 -13.89 -23.83
N TRP A 62 34.50 -14.14 -25.08
CA TRP A 62 35.48 -13.32 -25.80
C TRP A 62 35.25 -13.32 -27.31
N THR A 63 35.85 -12.34 -27.98
CA THR A 63 35.95 -12.26 -29.43
C THR A 63 37.33 -11.76 -29.83
N GLU A 64 37.73 -12.11 -31.04
CA GLU A 64 39.03 -11.77 -31.61
C GLU A 64 38.82 -10.98 -32.90
N TYR A 65 39.31 -9.74 -32.93
CA TYR A 65 39.24 -8.89 -34.13
C TYR A 65 40.55 -8.15 -34.34
N GLY A 66 41.17 -8.33 -35.52
CA GLY A 66 42.41 -7.63 -35.88
C GLY A 66 43.59 -7.88 -34.94
N GLY A 67 43.68 -9.08 -34.35
CA GLY A 67 44.72 -9.44 -33.38
C GLY A 67 44.50 -8.92 -31.96
N ARG A 68 43.36 -8.28 -31.68
CA ARG A 68 42.95 -7.86 -30.33
C ARG A 68 41.90 -8.81 -29.78
N VAL A 69 42.01 -9.15 -28.50
CA VAL A 69 41.02 -9.95 -27.76
C VAL A 69 40.23 -9.01 -26.86
N ALA A 70 38.92 -9.00 -27.03
CA ALA A 70 38.00 -8.41 -26.06
C ALA A 70 37.36 -9.56 -25.29
N GLU A 71 37.49 -9.55 -23.97
CA GLU A 71 36.97 -10.62 -23.10
C GLU A 71 36.22 -10.06 -21.90
N LYS A 72 35.28 -10.86 -21.39
CA LYS A 72 34.44 -10.54 -20.23
C LYS A 72 34.28 -11.79 -19.38
N PHE A 73 34.42 -11.61 -18.06
CA PHE A 73 34.26 -12.65 -17.05
C PHE A 73 33.04 -12.39 -16.20
N SER A 74 32.31 -13.44 -15.81
CA SER A 74 31.20 -13.32 -14.87
C SER A 74 31.71 -13.06 -13.45
N ARG A 75 30.92 -12.30 -12.68
CA ARG A 75 31.10 -12.19 -11.22
C ARG A 75 30.51 -13.43 -10.54
N CYS A 76 30.82 -13.61 -9.26
CA CYS A 76 30.26 -14.69 -8.45
C CYS A 76 28.72 -14.56 -8.36
N PRO A 77 27.94 -15.60 -8.74
CA PRO A 77 26.47 -15.57 -8.68
C PRO A 77 25.91 -15.27 -7.29
N HIS A 78 26.55 -15.78 -6.24
CA HIS A 78 26.13 -15.59 -4.85
C HIS A 78 26.33 -14.14 -4.38
N CYS A 79 27.42 -13.48 -4.81
CA CYS A 79 27.63 -12.06 -4.52
C CYS A 79 26.58 -11.19 -5.21
N ILE A 80 26.31 -11.45 -6.50
CA ILE A 80 25.30 -10.71 -7.25
C ILE A 80 23.91 -10.91 -6.62
N ALA A 81 23.57 -12.14 -6.22
CA ALA A 81 22.30 -12.42 -5.54
C ALA A 81 22.16 -11.62 -4.24
N ALA A 82 23.21 -11.58 -3.41
CA ALA A 82 23.20 -10.80 -2.18
C ALA A 82 23.08 -9.28 -2.43
N GLU A 83 23.77 -8.74 -3.45
CA GLU A 83 23.63 -7.34 -3.88
C GLU A 83 22.20 -7.05 -4.38
N LEU A 84 21.63 -7.97 -5.15
CA LEU A 84 20.27 -7.87 -5.68
C LEU A 84 19.22 -7.86 -4.56
N ASP A 85 19.36 -8.74 -3.56
CA ASP A 85 18.45 -8.80 -2.42
C ASP A 85 18.56 -7.55 -1.53
N ALA A 86 19.78 -7.03 -1.35
CA ALA A 86 20.00 -5.75 -0.66
C ALA A 86 19.32 -4.59 -1.41
N ALA A 87 19.53 -4.48 -2.71
CA ALA A 87 18.93 -3.43 -3.55
C ALA A 87 17.40 -3.50 -3.56
N LYS A 88 16.82 -4.71 -3.64
CA LYS A 88 15.37 -4.93 -3.54
C LYS A 88 14.81 -4.51 -2.18
N THR A 89 15.51 -4.84 -1.10
CA THR A 89 15.12 -4.42 0.26
C THR A 89 15.10 -2.90 0.38
N SER A 90 16.16 -2.22 -0.06
CA SER A 90 16.22 -0.76 -0.06
C SER A 90 15.14 -0.10 -0.92
N LEU A 91 14.84 -0.67 -2.09
CA LEU A 91 13.75 -0.21 -2.94
C LEU A 91 12.39 -0.36 -2.24
N ARG A 92 12.15 -1.52 -1.60
CA ARG A 92 10.93 -1.78 -0.86
C ARG A 92 10.74 -0.78 0.27
N GLU A 93 11.77 -0.55 1.07
CA GLU A 93 11.73 0.42 2.18
C GLU A 93 11.40 1.84 1.70
N LEU A 94 12.05 2.31 0.63
CA LEU A 94 11.77 3.63 0.07
C LEU A 94 10.33 3.76 -0.45
N GLN A 95 9.80 2.71 -1.09
CA GLN A 95 8.43 2.69 -1.56
C GLN A 95 7.44 2.70 -0.39
N VAL A 96 7.63 1.84 0.60
CA VAL A 96 6.80 1.77 1.82
C VAL A 96 6.79 3.11 2.54
N ASN A 97 7.94 3.73 2.75
CA ASN A 97 8.03 5.06 3.37
C ASN A 97 7.26 6.12 2.58
N GLY A 98 7.36 6.09 1.26
CA GLY A 98 6.62 7.02 0.40
C GLY A 98 5.11 6.82 0.44
N LEU A 99 4.64 5.58 0.54
CA LEU A 99 3.22 5.25 0.67
C LEU A 99 2.69 5.63 2.06
N MET A 100 3.46 5.36 3.11
CA MET A 100 3.14 5.72 4.50
C MET A 100 2.94 7.24 4.68
N GLU A 101 3.81 8.05 4.08
CA GLU A 101 3.66 9.51 4.08
C GLU A 101 2.38 9.98 3.35
N LYS A 102 2.03 9.31 2.25
CA LYS A 102 0.83 9.63 1.45
C LYS A 102 -0.47 9.12 2.08
N ALA A 103 -0.39 8.13 2.97
CA ALA A 103 -1.56 7.53 3.60
C ALA A 103 -2.32 8.45 4.54
N ASN A 104 -1.75 9.61 4.91
CA ASN A 104 -2.42 10.64 5.71
C ASN A 104 -2.90 10.11 7.08
N ILE A 105 -2.10 9.21 7.66
CA ILE A 105 -2.29 8.67 9.01
C ILE A 105 -2.03 9.81 10.01
N PRO A 106 -3.00 10.19 10.85
CA PRO A 106 -2.77 11.23 11.86
C PRO A 106 -1.70 10.81 12.87
N ASP A 107 -0.86 11.75 13.33
CA ASP A 107 0.24 11.49 14.28
C ASP A 107 -0.21 10.75 15.54
N ARG A 108 -1.42 11.05 16.01
CA ARG A 108 -2.03 10.37 17.18
C ARG A 108 -2.16 8.85 16.99
N PHE A 109 -2.33 8.39 15.75
CA PHE A 109 -2.45 6.98 15.40
C PHE A 109 -1.16 6.41 14.77
N ALA A 110 -0.08 7.19 14.70
CA ALA A 110 1.20 6.74 14.13
C ALA A 110 1.79 5.54 14.88
N GLY A 111 1.45 5.34 16.16
CA GLY A 111 1.86 4.17 16.93
C GLY A 111 0.96 2.94 16.74
N CYS A 112 -0.25 3.06 16.18
CA CYS A 112 -1.21 1.96 16.13
C CYS A 112 -0.75 0.83 15.18
N SER A 113 -0.83 -0.41 15.66
CA SER A 113 -0.58 -1.65 14.91
C SER A 113 -1.56 -2.74 15.36
N PHE A 114 -1.57 -3.88 14.69
CA PHE A 114 -2.39 -5.01 15.12
C PHE A 114 -1.91 -5.62 16.45
N ASP A 115 -0.63 -5.48 16.77
CA ASP A 115 -0.01 -6.13 17.96
C ASP A 115 -0.21 -5.35 19.25
N ASN A 116 -0.37 -4.03 19.15
CA ASN A 116 -0.66 -3.18 20.30
C ASN A 116 -2.16 -2.89 20.51
N TYR A 117 -3.03 -3.63 19.81
CA TYR A 117 -4.46 -3.59 20.04
C TYR A 117 -4.86 -4.59 21.13
N GLU A 118 -5.35 -4.08 22.26
CA GLU A 118 -5.85 -4.90 23.37
C GLU A 118 -7.34 -5.20 23.19
N ALA A 119 -7.67 -6.45 22.83
CA ALA A 119 -9.05 -6.88 22.71
C ALA A 119 -9.72 -6.96 24.09
N VAL A 120 -10.73 -6.10 24.31
CA VAL A 120 -11.45 -6.02 25.60
C VAL A 120 -12.48 -7.12 25.80
N ASN A 121 -12.89 -7.82 24.73
CA ASN A 121 -13.88 -8.90 24.77
C ASN A 121 -13.72 -9.83 23.55
N LYS A 122 -14.55 -10.89 23.51
CA LYS A 122 -14.55 -11.87 22.41
C LYS A 122 -14.87 -11.25 21.04
N SER A 123 -15.82 -10.31 20.97
CA SER A 123 -16.19 -9.63 19.72
C SER A 123 -15.05 -8.75 19.19
N ALA A 124 -14.34 -8.04 20.07
CA ALA A 124 -13.16 -7.26 19.72
C ALA A 124 -12.02 -8.15 19.21
N CYS A 125 -11.82 -9.33 19.84
CA CYS A 125 -10.86 -10.32 19.37
C CYS A 125 -11.25 -10.89 18.00
N HIS A 126 -12.54 -11.13 17.77
CA HIS A 126 -13.04 -11.60 16.49
C HIS A 126 -12.87 -10.55 15.37
N ASN A 127 -13.23 -9.29 15.62
CA ASN A 127 -13.04 -8.19 14.66
C ASN A 127 -11.55 -7.97 14.35
N LEU A 128 -10.67 -8.10 15.36
CA LEU A 128 -9.21 -8.08 15.15
C LEU A 128 -8.78 -9.22 14.22
N GLY A 129 -9.27 -10.44 14.44
CA GLY A 129 -9.00 -11.60 13.60
C GLY A 129 -9.40 -11.35 12.15
N ILE A 130 -10.64 -10.90 11.91
CA ILE A 130 -11.12 -10.60 10.55
C ILE A 130 -10.23 -9.57 9.84
N LEU A 131 -9.81 -8.50 10.53
CA LEU A 131 -8.98 -7.47 9.92
C LEU A 131 -7.54 -7.93 9.65
N ARG A 132 -6.99 -8.81 10.49
CA ARG A 132 -5.70 -9.47 10.22
C ARG A 132 -5.82 -10.40 9.02
N ASP A 133 -6.81 -11.27 9.00
CA ASP A 133 -7.06 -12.20 7.91
C ASP A 133 -7.29 -11.46 6.58
N TYR A 134 -8.00 -10.32 6.63
CA TYR A 134 -8.20 -9.44 5.48
C TYR A 134 -6.87 -8.86 4.96
N ALA A 135 -5.98 -8.42 5.85
CA ALA A 135 -4.67 -7.88 5.48
C ALA A 135 -3.73 -8.97 4.91
N ASP A 136 -3.75 -10.16 5.49
CA ASP A 136 -2.96 -11.30 5.04
C ASP A 136 -3.46 -11.81 3.67
N ALA A 137 -4.78 -11.83 3.47
CA ALA A 137 -5.42 -12.19 2.21
C ALA A 137 -5.62 -11.01 1.24
N TRP A 138 -4.89 -9.89 1.41
CA TRP A 138 -5.11 -8.64 0.68
C TRP A 138 -5.24 -8.81 -0.84
N GLN A 139 -4.40 -9.62 -1.48
CA GLN A 139 -4.46 -9.82 -2.94
C GLN A 139 -5.81 -10.39 -3.41
N GLN A 140 -6.43 -11.25 -2.61
CA GLN A 140 -7.75 -11.81 -2.90
C GLN A 140 -8.84 -10.76 -2.66
N MET A 141 -8.76 -10.05 -1.53
CA MET A 141 -9.71 -8.99 -1.16
C MET A 141 -9.69 -7.84 -2.17
N PHE A 142 -8.49 -7.43 -2.60
CA PHE A 142 -8.28 -6.40 -3.61
C PHE A 142 -8.88 -6.81 -4.95
N LYS A 143 -8.61 -8.03 -5.43
CA LYS A 143 -9.18 -8.52 -6.68
C LYS A 143 -10.72 -8.63 -6.63
N ALA A 144 -11.27 -8.94 -5.47
CA ALA A 144 -12.72 -9.05 -5.26
C ALA A 144 -13.40 -7.70 -4.94
N GLY A 145 -12.65 -6.61 -4.75
CA GLY A 145 -13.21 -5.32 -4.33
C GLY A 145 -13.83 -5.34 -2.94
N THR A 146 -13.43 -6.29 -2.09
CA THR A 146 -14.09 -6.55 -0.81
C THR A 146 -13.99 -5.35 0.13
N SER A 147 -15.13 -4.75 0.44
CA SER A 147 -15.23 -3.55 1.27
C SER A 147 -15.66 -3.89 2.70
N LEU A 148 -15.34 -3.02 3.66
CA LEU A 148 -15.65 -3.25 5.08
C LEU A 148 -16.32 -2.03 5.70
N ILE A 149 -17.24 -2.27 6.63
CA ILE A 149 -17.88 -1.22 7.43
C ILE A 149 -17.53 -1.46 8.90
N LEU A 150 -16.87 -0.50 9.54
CA LEU A 150 -16.56 -0.53 10.97
C LEU A 150 -17.54 0.42 11.67
N SER A 151 -18.47 -0.15 12.42
CA SER A 151 -19.59 0.57 13.01
C SER A 151 -19.65 0.40 14.51
N GLY A 152 -20.01 1.44 15.25
CA GLY A 152 -20.37 1.34 16.65
C GLY A 152 -19.87 2.50 17.50
N LYS A 153 -19.87 2.34 18.82
CA LYS A 153 -19.64 3.46 19.75
C LYS A 153 -18.26 4.10 19.60
N PRO A 154 -18.10 5.40 19.94
CA PRO A 154 -16.79 6.03 19.96
C PRO A 154 -15.88 5.42 21.04
N GLY A 155 -14.57 5.41 20.79
CA GLY A 155 -13.58 4.91 21.75
C GLY A 155 -13.44 3.39 21.83
N THR A 156 -14.01 2.65 20.89
CA THR A 156 -13.93 1.17 20.80
C THR A 156 -12.77 0.64 19.97
N GLY A 157 -11.98 1.52 19.33
CA GLY A 157 -10.76 1.16 18.61
C GLY A 157 -10.89 1.01 17.09
N LYS A 158 -12.01 1.41 16.48
CA LYS A 158 -12.20 1.38 15.02
C LYS A 158 -11.05 2.03 14.25
N ASN A 159 -10.70 3.28 14.56
CA ASN A 159 -9.60 4.00 13.89
C ASN A 159 -8.24 3.35 14.13
N HIS A 160 -8.03 2.73 15.30
CA HIS A 160 -6.79 2.00 15.58
C HIS A 160 -6.65 0.83 14.62
N LEU A 161 -7.69 0.00 14.51
CA LEU A 161 -7.67 -1.17 13.64
C LEU A 161 -7.64 -0.81 12.16
N ALA A 162 -8.32 0.27 11.75
CA ALA A 162 -8.24 0.77 10.37
C ALA A 162 -6.84 1.26 10.01
N VAL A 163 -6.14 1.94 10.93
CA VAL A 163 -4.74 2.34 10.74
C VAL A 163 -3.81 1.13 10.72
N ALA A 164 -4.05 0.14 11.59
CA ALA A 164 -3.29 -1.11 11.59
C ALA A 164 -3.43 -1.85 10.26
N LEU A 165 -4.65 -1.95 9.73
CA LEU A 165 -4.93 -2.50 8.41
C LEU A 165 -4.19 -1.73 7.32
N ALA A 166 -4.31 -0.40 7.30
CA ALA A 166 -3.64 0.44 6.31
C ALA A 166 -2.13 0.21 6.28
N LYS A 167 -1.50 0.20 7.45
CA LYS A 167 -0.06 -0.06 7.58
C LYS A 167 0.32 -1.43 7.09
N SER A 168 -0.41 -2.47 7.52
CA SER A 168 -0.15 -3.85 7.09
C SER A 168 -0.23 -3.98 5.57
N VAL A 169 -1.24 -3.37 4.95
CA VAL A 169 -1.43 -3.36 3.50
C VAL A 169 -0.27 -2.64 2.78
N ILE A 170 0.16 -1.48 3.29
CA ILE A 170 1.30 -0.74 2.73
C ILE A 170 2.61 -1.54 2.89
N GLU A 171 2.91 -2.00 4.10
CA GLU A 171 4.19 -2.62 4.44
C GLU A 171 4.37 -3.98 3.76
N GLN A 172 3.31 -4.79 3.72
CA GLN A 172 3.37 -6.14 3.16
C GLN A 172 3.18 -6.17 1.65
N HIS A 173 2.26 -5.35 1.12
CA HIS A 173 1.82 -5.42 -0.28
C HIS A 173 2.19 -4.19 -1.10
N GLN A 174 2.78 -3.15 -0.50
CA GLN A 174 3.18 -1.91 -1.18
C GLN A 174 2.02 -1.24 -1.93
N ALA A 175 0.80 -1.44 -1.43
CA ALA A 175 -0.41 -0.88 -1.99
C ALA A 175 -0.64 0.56 -1.48
N SER A 176 -1.23 1.39 -2.34
CA SER A 176 -1.61 2.76 -2.03
C SER A 176 -2.86 2.80 -1.14
N VAL A 177 -2.72 3.41 0.03
CA VAL A 177 -3.82 3.56 0.98
C VAL A 177 -3.98 5.05 1.27
N LEU A 178 -5.21 5.51 1.45
CA LEU A 178 -5.49 6.86 1.92
C LEU A 178 -6.52 6.83 3.04
N LEU A 179 -6.16 7.39 4.19
CA LEU A 179 -7.09 7.67 5.28
C LEU A 179 -7.60 9.10 5.13
N THR A 180 -8.91 9.27 5.14
CA THR A 180 -9.56 10.57 5.07
C THR A 180 -10.85 10.56 5.87
N SER A 181 -11.52 11.71 5.99
CA SER A 181 -12.88 11.77 6.52
C SER A 181 -13.81 12.36 5.47
N VAL A 182 -15.10 12.10 5.60
CA VAL A 182 -16.14 12.66 4.70
C VAL A 182 -15.96 14.17 4.56
N MET A 183 -15.76 14.88 5.67
CA MET A 183 -15.54 16.33 5.68
C MET A 183 -14.23 16.78 5.02
N ARG A 184 -13.20 15.94 4.95
CA ARG A 184 -11.95 16.27 4.24
C ARG A 184 -12.14 16.09 2.74
N ILE A 185 -12.86 15.06 2.30
CA ILE A 185 -13.23 14.86 0.89
C ILE A 185 -14.02 16.06 0.38
N ILE A 186 -15.11 16.41 1.07
CA ILE A 186 -15.99 17.52 0.68
C ILE A 186 -15.22 18.84 0.61
N ARG A 187 -14.37 19.11 1.60
CA ARG A 187 -13.53 20.33 1.60
C ARG A 187 -12.52 20.33 0.46
N ALA A 188 -11.97 19.18 0.08
CA ALA A 188 -11.05 19.08 -1.04
C ALA A 188 -11.76 19.39 -2.36
N VAL A 189 -12.97 18.85 -2.57
CA VAL A 189 -13.78 19.13 -3.77
C VAL A 189 -14.21 20.60 -3.79
N ARG A 190 -14.71 21.16 -2.69
CA ARG A 190 -15.13 22.58 -2.66
C ARG A 190 -14.02 23.56 -3.02
N ARG A 191 -12.77 23.26 -2.66
CA ARG A 191 -11.62 24.09 -3.01
C ARG A 191 -11.37 24.17 -4.51
N THR A 192 -11.81 23.19 -5.29
CA THR A 192 -11.63 23.20 -6.76
C THR A 192 -12.55 24.22 -7.43
N TRP A 193 -13.64 24.62 -6.77
CA TRP A 193 -14.58 25.65 -7.24
C TRP A 193 -14.13 27.08 -6.93
N GLU A 194 -13.07 27.24 -6.12
CA GLU A 194 -12.50 28.56 -5.81
C GLU A 194 -11.75 29.12 -7.03
N LYS A 195 -11.83 30.44 -7.23
CA LYS A 195 -11.13 31.10 -8.35
C LYS A 195 -9.62 30.94 -8.18
N GLY A 196 -8.98 30.37 -9.20
CA GLY A 196 -7.52 30.14 -9.19
C GLY A 196 -7.11 28.80 -8.58
N SER A 197 -8.03 27.84 -8.43
CA SER A 197 -7.67 26.46 -8.09
C SER A 197 -6.68 25.88 -9.12
N GLU A 198 -5.61 25.25 -8.62
CA GLU A 198 -4.65 24.51 -9.44
C GLU A 198 -5.20 23.17 -9.94
N TYR A 199 -6.20 22.62 -9.24
CA TYR A 199 -6.77 21.29 -9.50
C TYR A 199 -8.24 21.40 -9.89
N SER A 200 -8.65 20.57 -10.83
CA SER A 200 -10.06 20.39 -11.17
C SER A 200 -10.76 19.47 -10.16
N GLU A 201 -12.09 19.47 -10.19
CA GLU A 201 -12.89 18.51 -9.44
C GLU A 201 -12.57 17.05 -9.83
N GLU A 202 -12.37 16.80 -11.12
CA GLU A 202 -12.01 15.48 -11.65
C GLU A 202 -10.66 14.99 -11.08
N ASP A 203 -9.65 15.86 -11.00
CA ASP A 203 -8.34 15.52 -10.40
C ASP A 203 -8.48 15.10 -8.93
N VAL A 204 -9.34 15.80 -8.18
CA VAL A 204 -9.57 15.52 -6.76
C VAL A 204 -10.38 14.24 -6.57
N ILE A 205 -11.39 13.99 -7.41
CA ILE A 205 -12.15 12.74 -7.39
C ILE A 205 -11.22 11.56 -7.74
N GLU A 206 -10.38 11.69 -8.76
CA GLU A 206 -9.44 10.66 -9.18
C GLU A 206 -8.42 10.30 -8.09
N LEU A 207 -8.02 11.28 -7.27
CA LEU A 207 -7.20 11.01 -6.07
C LEU A 207 -7.89 10.01 -5.11
N TYR A 208 -9.20 10.14 -4.90
CA TYR A 208 -9.94 9.23 -4.00
C TYR A 208 -10.36 7.93 -4.68
N THR A 209 -10.62 7.93 -5.99
CA THR A 209 -11.05 6.75 -6.74
C THR A 209 -9.87 5.92 -7.27
N GLY A 210 -8.64 6.43 -7.24
CA GLY A 210 -7.44 5.76 -7.73
C GLY A 210 -6.60 5.03 -6.67
N MET A 211 -6.89 5.20 -5.37
CA MET A 211 -6.15 4.49 -4.30
C MET A 211 -6.56 3.01 -4.23
N ASP A 212 -5.60 2.12 -3.98
CA ASP A 212 -5.87 0.68 -3.85
C ASP A 212 -6.80 0.40 -2.65
N LEU A 213 -6.64 1.13 -1.55
CA LEU A 213 -7.54 1.12 -0.40
C LEU A 213 -7.90 2.55 0.03
N LEU A 214 -9.19 2.85 0.10
CA LEU A 214 -9.68 4.11 0.66
C LEU A 214 -10.33 3.84 2.02
N ILE A 215 -9.87 4.53 3.06
CA ILE A 215 -10.47 4.49 4.39
C ILE A 215 -11.13 5.83 4.67
N ILE A 216 -12.45 5.82 4.85
CA ILE A 216 -13.25 7.02 5.10
C ILE A 216 -13.78 6.99 6.53
N ASP A 217 -13.33 7.91 7.35
CA ASP A 217 -13.77 8.11 8.73
C ASP A 217 -14.94 9.10 8.82
N GLU A 218 -15.63 9.06 9.96
CA GLU A 218 -16.72 9.95 10.35
C GLU A 218 -17.95 9.86 9.44
N VAL A 219 -18.20 8.69 8.85
CA VAL A 219 -19.42 8.43 8.07
C VAL A 219 -20.62 8.44 9.02
N GLY A 220 -21.66 9.20 8.70
CA GLY A 220 -22.89 9.25 9.50
C GLY A 220 -22.96 10.33 10.56
N ILE A 221 -21.92 11.18 10.69
CA ILE A 221 -22.16 12.47 11.34
C ILE A 221 -22.88 13.34 10.30
N GLN A 222 -24.09 13.80 10.63
CA GLN A 222 -24.93 14.65 9.76
C GLN A 222 -24.19 15.95 9.42
N TYR A 223 -23.36 15.91 8.39
CA TYR A 223 -22.74 17.06 7.78
C TYR A 223 -22.93 16.92 6.28
N GLY A 224 -23.86 17.72 5.75
CA GLY A 224 -23.82 18.12 4.35
C GLY A 224 -25.14 18.47 3.72
N SER A 225 -25.08 19.36 2.72
CA SER A 225 -26.17 19.57 1.76
C SER A 225 -26.32 18.33 0.86
N GLU A 226 -27.44 18.18 0.16
CA GLU A 226 -27.64 17.09 -0.81
C GLU A 226 -26.46 16.94 -1.79
N SER A 227 -25.84 18.07 -2.18
CA SER A 227 -24.65 18.11 -3.03
C SER A 227 -23.43 17.40 -2.45
N GLU A 228 -23.23 17.44 -1.13
CA GLU A 228 -22.10 16.78 -0.46
C GLU A 228 -22.26 15.25 -0.45
N MET A 229 -23.50 14.79 -0.27
CA MET A 229 -23.84 13.36 -0.35
C MET A 229 -23.68 12.81 -1.77
N ILE A 230 -23.97 13.62 -2.80
CA ILE A 230 -23.74 13.24 -4.20
C ILE A 230 -22.25 12.98 -4.46
N ILE A 231 -21.35 13.84 -3.97
CA ILE A 231 -19.90 13.66 -4.14
C ILE A 231 -19.42 12.36 -3.48
N LEU A 232 -19.85 12.08 -2.24
CA LEU A 232 -19.47 10.85 -1.55
C LEU A 232 -20.02 9.62 -2.28
N PHE A 233 -21.27 9.68 -2.74
CA PHE A 233 -21.90 8.62 -3.51
C PHE A 233 -21.13 8.33 -4.79
N ASP A 234 -20.75 9.38 -5.53
CA ASP A 234 -19.99 9.26 -6.78
C ASP A 234 -18.66 8.55 -6.55
N ILE A 235 -17.86 9.01 -5.58
CA ILE A 235 -16.57 8.38 -5.24
C ILE A 235 -16.77 6.90 -4.89
N MET A 236 -17.75 6.57 -4.04
CA MET A 236 -17.99 5.18 -3.65
C MET A 236 -18.47 4.32 -4.82
N ASN A 237 -19.33 4.87 -5.68
CA ASN A 237 -19.84 4.19 -6.86
C ASN A 237 -18.72 3.90 -7.87
N THR A 238 -17.89 4.90 -8.18
CA THR A 238 -16.74 4.72 -9.07
C THR A 238 -15.75 3.69 -8.53
N ARG A 239 -15.48 3.69 -7.22
CA ARG A 239 -14.60 2.68 -6.61
C ARG A 239 -15.20 1.28 -6.69
N TYR A 240 -16.50 1.15 -6.44
CA TYR A 240 -17.22 -0.11 -6.62
C TYR A 240 -17.12 -0.63 -8.06
N GLU A 241 -17.38 0.23 -9.05
CA GLU A 241 -17.28 -0.12 -10.48
C GLU A 241 -15.85 -0.52 -10.89
N ARG A 242 -14.84 0.05 -10.24
CA ARG A 242 -13.42 -0.28 -10.43
C ARG A 242 -12.95 -1.48 -9.58
N MET A 243 -13.84 -2.12 -8.83
CA MET A 243 -13.51 -3.23 -7.91
C MET A 243 -12.45 -2.84 -6.87
N LEU A 244 -12.45 -1.58 -6.42
CA LEU A 244 -11.47 -1.08 -5.45
C LEU A 244 -12.02 -1.11 -4.02
N PRO A 245 -11.36 -1.82 -3.09
CA PRO A 245 -11.80 -1.91 -1.70
C PRO A 245 -11.95 -0.57 -0.99
N THR A 246 -13.01 -0.44 -0.19
CA THR A 246 -13.26 0.75 0.64
C THR A 246 -13.61 0.34 2.07
N VAL A 247 -13.03 1.04 3.04
CA VAL A 247 -13.33 0.85 4.47
C VAL A 247 -14.04 2.08 4.99
N LEU A 248 -15.28 1.93 5.47
CA LEU A 248 -16.01 3.00 6.12
C LEU A 248 -15.93 2.87 7.63
N ILE A 249 -15.72 3.98 8.32
CA ILE A 249 -15.77 4.04 9.79
C ILE A 249 -16.91 4.97 10.20
N SER A 250 -17.81 4.44 11.02
CA SER A 250 -18.99 5.16 11.51
C SER A 250 -19.15 5.00 13.02
N ASN A 251 -19.62 6.07 13.67
CA ASN A 251 -20.06 6.03 15.06
C ASN A 251 -21.53 5.62 15.23
N LEU A 252 -22.25 5.44 14.13
CA LEU A 252 -23.64 4.98 14.14
C LEU A 252 -23.73 3.49 14.43
N ALA A 253 -24.89 3.06 14.90
CA ALA A 253 -25.20 1.64 15.01
C ALA A 253 -25.36 1.01 13.61
N PRO A 254 -25.13 -0.31 13.45
CA PRO A 254 -25.19 -0.96 12.14
C PRO A 254 -26.50 -0.73 11.37
N GLY A 255 -27.64 -0.69 12.07
CA GLY A 255 -28.95 -0.45 11.45
C GLY A 255 -29.22 0.99 11.02
N GLU A 256 -28.40 1.95 11.47
CA GLU A 256 -28.53 3.38 11.12
C GLU A 256 -27.67 3.75 9.91
N ILE A 257 -26.66 2.92 9.57
CA ILE A 257 -25.75 3.20 8.46
C ILE A 257 -26.50 3.25 7.14
N SER A 258 -27.39 2.29 6.89
CA SER A 258 -28.14 2.22 5.63
C SER A 258 -29.04 3.44 5.42
N GLN A 259 -29.51 4.08 6.50
CA GLN A 259 -30.28 5.32 6.44
C GLN A 259 -29.44 6.53 6.02
N VAL A 260 -28.13 6.49 6.27
CA VAL A 260 -27.22 7.58 5.93
C VAL A 260 -26.62 7.40 4.54
N ILE A 261 -25.99 6.26 4.27
CA ILE A 261 -25.32 6.02 2.98
C ILE A 261 -26.30 5.51 1.92
N GLY A 262 -27.53 5.16 2.30
CA GLY A 262 -28.53 4.58 1.43
C GLY A 262 -28.37 3.06 1.31
N ASP A 263 -29.51 2.37 1.17
CA ASP A 263 -29.54 0.91 1.06
C ASP A 263 -28.70 0.40 -0.11
N ARG A 264 -28.69 1.12 -1.24
CA ARG A 264 -27.93 0.75 -2.44
C ARG A 264 -26.42 0.72 -2.22
N LEU A 265 -25.87 1.70 -1.51
CA LEU A 265 -24.44 1.71 -1.23
C LEU A 265 -24.07 0.67 -0.18
N THR A 266 -24.95 0.47 0.80
CA THR A 266 -24.76 -0.57 1.81
C THR A 266 -24.72 -1.95 1.18
N ASP A 267 -25.63 -2.25 0.25
CA ASP A 267 -25.70 -3.52 -0.46
C ASP A 267 -24.39 -3.78 -1.25
N ARG A 268 -23.97 -2.80 -2.05
CA ARG A 268 -22.70 -2.84 -2.81
C ARG A 268 -21.46 -3.05 -1.96
N MET A 269 -21.46 -2.54 -0.74
CA MET A 269 -20.35 -2.72 0.20
C MET A 269 -20.31 -4.13 0.81
N VAL A 270 -21.44 -4.82 0.86
CA VAL A 270 -21.57 -6.19 1.37
C VAL A 270 -21.38 -7.22 0.25
N GLU A 271 -21.58 -6.82 -1.00
CA GLU A 271 -21.18 -7.61 -2.19
C GLU A 271 -19.68 -7.94 -2.19
N GLY A 272 -19.29 -9.03 -2.86
CA GLY A 272 -17.88 -9.44 -2.95
C GLY A 272 -17.25 -9.96 -1.65
N GLY A 273 -18.08 -10.40 -0.68
CA GLY A 273 -17.62 -10.88 0.62
C GLY A 273 -17.39 -9.78 1.64
N GLY A 274 -17.93 -8.58 1.40
CA GLY A 274 -17.84 -7.47 2.33
C GLY A 274 -18.56 -7.73 3.65
N ALA A 275 -18.11 -7.06 4.70
CA ALA A 275 -18.60 -7.32 6.05
C ALA A 275 -18.76 -6.05 6.89
N THR A 276 -19.80 -6.03 7.72
CA THR A 276 -20.02 -5.01 8.75
C THR A 276 -19.53 -5.52 10.09
N LEU A 277 -18.44 -4.92 10.58
CA LEU A 277 -17.86 -5.19 11.89
C LEU A 277 -18.47 -4.26 12.93
N VAL A 278 -19.06 -4.85 13.97
CA VAL A 278 -19.78 -4.12 15.02
C VAL A 278 -18.90 -3.93 16.26
N PHE A 279 -18.84 -2.69 16.75
CA PHE A 279 -18.04 -2.22 17.88
C PHE A 279 -18.96 -1.64 18.97
N ASP A 280 -19.64 -2.50 19.71
CA ASP A 280 -20.73 -2.14 20.64
C ASP A 280 -20.32 -2.04 22.12
N TRP A 281 -19.03 -2.22 22.42
CA TRP A 281 -18.49 -2.21 23.79
C TRP A 281 -18.19 -0.82 24.36
N ASN A 282 -17.85 -0.81 25.66
CA ASN A 282 -17.52 0.41 26.39
C ASN A 282 -16.23 1.06 25.86
N SER A 283 -16.18 2.39 25.91
CA SER A 283 -15.03 3.16 25.46
C SER A 283 -13.78 2.81 26.27
N TYR A 284 -12.68 2.50 25.57
CA TYR A 284 -11.37 2.33 26.18
C TYR A 284 -10.80 3.68 26.67
N ARG A 285 -11.25 4.79 26.08
CA ARG A 285 -10.79 6.15 26.44
C ARG A 285 -11.21 6.54 27.86
N SER A 286 -12.37 6.06 28.33
CA SER A 286 -12.84 6.30 29.71
C SER A 286 -11.94 5.63 30.74
N THR A 287 -11.35 4.47 30.42
CA THR A 287 -10.47 3.73 31.34
C THR A 287 -9.10 4.40 31.49
N LYS A 288 -8.54 4.96 30.41
CA LYS A 288 -7.29 5.74 30.45
C LYS A 288 -7.44 7.11 31.12
N GLY A 289 -8.62 7.75 31.00
CA GLY A 289 -8.90 9.02 31.67
C GLY A 289 -9.09 8.91 33.18
N ALA A 290 -9.44 7.73 33.69
CA ALA A 290 -9.70 7.51 35.11
C ALA A 290 -8.43 7.18 35.95
N GLN A 291 -7.27 6.97 35.31
CA GLN A 291 -6.00 6.70 35.99
C GLN A 291 -5.15 7.95 36.28
N ALA A 292 -5.73 9.15 36.12
CA ALA A 292 -5.07 10.41 36.47
C ALA A 292 -5.90 11.17 37.52
N VAL A 293 -5.91 10.66 38.76
CA VAL A 293 -6.18 11.44 39.98
C VAL A 293 -5.24 10.94 41.07
#